data_AF-A0A3N5IMD6-F1
#
_entry.id   AF-A0A3N5IMD6-F1
#
_cell.length_a   1.000
_cell.length_b   1.000
_cell.length_c   1.000
_cell.angle_alpha   90.00
_cell.angle_beta   90.00
_cell.angle_gamma   90.00
#
_symmetry.space_group_name_H-M   'P 1'
#
loop_
_entity.id
_entity.type
_entity.pdbx_description
1 polymer ?
#
loop_
_entity_poly.entity_id
_entity_poly.type
_entity_poly.pdbx_seq_one_letter_code
_entity_poly.pdbx_strand_id
1 'polypeptide(L)' 'MEKTFSFSCPVCARATEYPIHGLVEGALLNCSFCKVSIRLHGHMLAYVQKEIEKLEGSDPDFGEKSS' A
#
# COMPACT_ATOMS: atom_id res chain seq x y z
N MET A 1 18.28 3.83 -0.13
CA MET A 1 17.20 4.59 -0.76
C MET A 1 15.93 4.15 -0.07
N GLU A 2 15.33 5.01 0.75
CA GLU A 2 14.11 4.65 1.48
C GLU A 2 12.97 4.53 0.46
N LYS A 3 12.39 3.33 0.32
CA LYS A 3 11.29 3.10 -0.60
C LYS A 3 9.99 3.56 0.05
N THR A 4 9.28 4.44 -0.62
CA THR A 4 7.96 4.95 -0.22
C THR A 4 6.87 4.26 -1.04
N PHE A 5 5.70 4.09 -0.44
CA PHE A 5 4.51 3.56 -1.10
C PHE A 5 3.39 4.60 -1.04
N SER A 6 2.78 4.84 -2.19
CA SER A 6 1.68 5.79 -2.36
C SER A 6 0.37 5.15 -1.90
N PHE A 7 0.00 5.39 -0.64
CA PHE A 7 -1.27 4.92 -0.10
C PHE A 7 -2.37 5.95 -0.34
N SER A 8 -3.42 5.55 -1.06
CA SER A 8 -4.58 6.40 -1.28
C SER A 8 -5.55 6.33 -0.10
N CYS A 9 -5.86 7.47 0.51
CA CYS A 9 -6.80 7.53 1.61
C CYS A 9 -8.21 7.16 1.12
N PRO A 10 -8.88 6.14 1.71
CA PRO A 10 -10.24 5.73 1.33
C PRO A 10 -11.31 6.80 1.63
N VAL A 11 -10.99 7.82 2.44
CA VAL A 11 -11.96 8.87 2.82
C VAL A 11 -11.89 10.07 1.86
N CYS A 12 -10.68 10.55 1.53
CA CYS A 12 -10.51 11.75 0.70
C CYS A 12 -9.88 11.48 -0.67
N ALA A 13 -9.60 10.21 -1.00
CA ALA A 13 -8.94 9.76 -2.24
C ALA A 13 -7.57 10.41 -2.51
N ARG A 14 -6.96 11.08 -1.52
CA ARG A 14 -5.63 11.67 -1.65
C ARG A 14 -4.57 10.60 -1.41
N ALA A 15 -3.64 10.48 -2.35
CA ALA A 15 -2.42 9.70 -2.17
C ALA A 15 -1.51 10.39 -1.15
N THR A 16 -1.00 9.61 -0.19
CA THR A 16 0.02 10.04 0.77
C THR A 16 1.15 9.02 0.71
N GLU A 17 2.38 9.51 0.64
CA GLU A 17 3.56 8.66 0.60
C GLU A 17 3.91 8.22 2.02
N TYR A 18 3.95 6.92 2.25
CA TYR A 18 4.39 6.34 3.51
C TYR A 18 5.64 5.49 3.30
N PRO A 19 6.58 5.48 4.27
CA PRO A 19 7.73 4.59 4.21
C PRO A 19 7.26 3.14 4.31
N ILE A 20 7.77 2.26 3.44
CA ILE A 20 7.38 0.84 3.41
C ILE A 20 7.63 0.13 4.74
N HIS A 21 8.73 0.48 5.43
CA HIS A 21 9.04 -0.04 6.77
C HIS A 21 7.94 0.25 7.81
N GLY A 22 7.11 1.26 7.59
CA GLY A 22 5.98 1.62 8.45
C GLY A 22 4.66 0.95 8.06
N LEU A 23 4.59 0.28 6.90
CA LEU A 23 3.40 -0.42 6.41
C LEU A 23 3.39 -1.86 6.92
N VAL A 24 3.21 -2.03 8.22
CA VAL A 24 3.13 -3.32 8.92
C VAL A 24 1.74 -3.57 9.50
N GLU A 25 1.47 -4.80 9.96
CA GLU A 25 0.19 -5.11 10.58
C GLU A 25 -0.02 -4.27 11.86
N GLY A 26 -1.19 -3.64 11.97
CA GLY A 26 -1.51 -2.74 13.07
C GLY A 26 -0.90 -1.34 12.95
N ALA A 27 -0.19 -1.04 11.86
CA ALA A 27 0.32 0.30 11.60
C ALA A 27 -0.81 1.33 11.53
N LEU A 28 -0.55 2.53 12.08
CA LEU A 28 -1.49 3.63 12.10
C LEU A 28 -1.11 4.63 11.00
N LEU A 29 -1.87 4.65 9.92
CA LEU A 29 -1.71 5.59 8.81
C LEU A 29 -2.54 6.84 9.08
N ASN A 30 -1.88 7.96 9.36
CA ASN A 30 -2.55 9.24 9.56
C ASN A 30 -2.54 10.06 8.28
N CYS A 31 -3.73 10.28 7.69
CA CYS A 31 -3.83 11.10 6.49
C CYS A 31 -3.77 12.60 6.83
N SER A 32 -2.74 13.30 6.38
CA SER A 32 -2.58 14.75 6.62
C SER A 32 -3.69 15.63 6.02
N PHE A 33 -4.45 15.11 5.05
CA PHE A 33 -5.51 15.87 4.36
C PHE A 33 -6.83 15.86 5.13
N CYS A 34 -7.32 14.67 5.49
CA CYS A 34 -8.60 14.52 6.19
C CYS A 34 -8.44 14.26 7.69
N LYS A 35 -7.20 14.13 8.19
CA LYS A 35 -6.85 13.83 9.58
C LYS A 35 -7.43 12.51 10.11
N VAL A 36 -7.81 11.61 9.20
CA VAL A 36 -8.29 10.28 9.55
C VAL A 36 -7.09 9.38 9.82
N SER A 37 -7.16 8.65 10.92
CA SER A 37 -6.22 7.59 11.27
C SER A 37 -6.80 6.24 10.86
N ILE A 38 -6.11 5.54 9.97
CA ILE A 38 -6.50 4.24 9.44
C ILE A 38 -5.55 3.21 10.01
N ARG A 39 -6.10 2.17 10.63
CA ARG A 39 -5.31 1.05 11.08
C ARG A 39 -5.21 0.01 9.95
N LEU A 40 -4.00 -0.35 9.60
CA LEU A 40 -3.73 -1.42 8.65
C LEU A 40 -4.06 -2.77 9.31
N HIS A 41 -5.11 -3.41 8.83
CA HIS A 41 -5.49 -4.77 9.23
C HIS A 41 -5.02 -5.78 8.17
N GLY A 42 -4.70 -7.02 8.58
CA GLY A 42 -3.98 -8.02 7.77
C GLY A 42 -4.46 -8.21 6.32
N HIS A 43 -5.77 -8.22 6.05
CA HIS A 43 -6.30 -8.32 4.68
C HIS A 43 -5.89 -7.15 3.77
N MET A 44 -5.87 -5.93 4.33
CA MET A 44 -5.46 -4.72 3.62
C MET A 44 -3.93 -4.68 3.47
N LEU A 45 -3.20 -5.19 4.46
CA LEU A 45 -1.74 -5.28 4.43
C LEU A 45 -1.25 -6.24 3.34
N ALA A 46 -1.84 -7.43 3.22
CA ALA A 46 -1.44 -8.42 2.22
C ALA A 46 -1.57 -7.87 0.79
N TYR A 47 -2.61 -7.07 0.53
CA TYR A 47 -2.76 -6.37 -0.74
C TYR A 47 -1.66 -5.32 -0.96
N VAL A 48 -1.38 -4.50 0.05
CA VAL A 48 -0.34 -3.46 -0.01
C VAL A 48 1.05 -4.08 -0.22
N GLN A 49 1.39 -5.16 0.50
CA GLN A 49 2.66 -5.87 0.33
C GLN A 49 2.79 -6.47 -1.06
N LYS A 50 1.72 -7.10 -1.59
CA LYS A 50 1.72 -7.64 -2.95
C LYS A 50 1.94 -6.55 -4.00
N GLU A 51 1.37 -5.35 -3.82
CA GLU A 51 1.60 -4.22 -4.72
C GLU A 51 3.02 -3.65 -4.57
N ILE A 52 3.59 -3.64 -3.36
CA ILE A 52 4.99 -3.28 -3.11
C ILE A 52 5.94 -4.27 -3.81
N GLU A 53 5.70 -5.57 -3.69
CA GLU A 53 6.53 -6.61 -4.34
C GLU A 53 6.51 -6.48 -5.87
N LYS A 54 5.35 -6.12 -6.46
CA LYS A 54 5.25 -5.79 -7.89
C LYS A 54 6.07 -4.56 -8.26
N LEU A 55 6.04 -3.52 -7.43
CA LEU A 55 6.83 -2.30 -7.64
C LEU A 55 8.33 -2.54 -7.50
N GLU A 56 8.75 -3.51 -6.69
CA GLU A 56 10.16 -3.87 -6.50
C GLU A 56 10.72 -4.80 -7.59
N GLY A 57 9.92 -5.23 -8.57
CA GLY A 57 10.41 -5.98 -9.74
C GLY A 57 10.48 -7.49 -9.54
N SER A 58 9.58 -8.06 -8.72
CA SER A 58 9.26 -9.47 -8.86
C SER A 58 8.03 -9.59 -9.77
N ASP A 59 8.27 -9.76 -11.07
CA ASP A 59 7.24 -10.28 -11.98
C ASP A 59 6.90 -11.73 -11.55
N PRO A 60 5.66 -12.02 -11.14
CA PRO A 60 5.02 -13.21 -11.64
C PRO A 60 4.12 -12.75 -12.77
N ASP A 61 4.63 -12.96 -13.98
CA ASP A 61 3.84 -13.37 -15.13
C ASP A 61 2.51 -13.99 -14.67
N PHE A 62 1.43 -13.22 -14.79
CA PHE A 62 0.14 -13.82 -15.07
C PHE A 62 -0.10 -13.49 -16.53
N GLY A 63 0.53 -14.30 -17.38
CA GLY A 63 0.21 -14.34 -18.80
C GLY A 63 -1.29 -14.33 -18.97
N GLU A 64 -1.75 -13.40 -19.81
CA GLU A 64 -3.06 -13.45 -20.45
C GLU A 64 -3.30 -14.88 -20.94
N LYS A 65 -4.15 -15.63 -20.23
CA LYS A 65 -4.65 -16.89 -20.76
C LYS A 65 -5.64 -16.51 -21.86
N SER A 66 -5.17 -16.62 -23.09
CA SER A 66 -5.95 -16.59 -24.32
C SER A 66 -7.24 -17.42 -24.17
N SER A 67 -8.36 -16.89 -24.63
CA SER A 67 -9.53 -17.65 -25.09
C SER A 67 -10.30 -16.82 -26.11
#